data_AF-A0A452QRN3-F1
#
_entry.id   AF-A0A452QRN3-F1
#
_cell.length_a   1.000
_cell.length_b   1.000
_cell.length_c   1.000
_cell.angle_alpha   90.00
_cell.angle_beta   90.00
_cell.angle_gamma   90.00
#
_symmetry.space_group_name_H-M   'P 1'
#
loop_
_entity.id
_entity.type
_entity.pdbx_description
1 polymer ?
#
loop_
_entity_poly.entity_id
_entity_poly.type
_entity_poly.pdbx_seq_one_letter_code
_entity_poly.pdbx_strand_id
1 'polypeptide(L)'
;KCRLFLLLAFLLPPEAGAEEIINGVESKPHSRPYMAHLEILTDRGYVASCGGFLVSQEFVMTAAHCKGRKENFDLFSFHGDSGGPLLCAGVAQGIVSYGRGDAKPPAVFTRISPYVPWINKILKNI
;
A
#
# COMPACT_ATOMS: atom_id res chain seq x y z
N LYS A 1 -1.61 18.08 -9.02
CA LYS A 1 -0.78 17.01 -9.65
C LYS A 1 0.37 16.73 -8.71
N CYS A 2 0.60 15.47 -8.32
CA CYS A 2 1.76 15.09 -7.54
C CYS A 2 3.01 15.44 -8.36
N ARG A 3 3.66 16.57 -8.06
CA ARG A 3 4.96 16.90 -8.64
C ARG A 3 5.98 16.31 -7.68
N LEU A 4 6.61 15.23 -8.10
CA LEU A 4 7.68 14.57 -7.38
C LEU A 4 8.91 15.50 -7.40
N PHE A 5 9.11 16.26 -6.32
CA PHE A 5 10.42 16.89 -6.07
C PHE A 5 11.30 15.85 -5.37
N LEU A 6 12.15 15.18 -6.15
CA LEU A 6 13.17 14.27 -5.66
C LEU A 6 14.25 15.09 -4.93
N LEU A 7 14.30 14.98 -3.60
CA LEU A 7 15.49 15.32 -2.84
C LEU A 7 16.26 14.01 -2.63
N LEU A 8 17.39 13.89 -3.33
CA LEU A 8 18.35 12.79 -3.20
C LEU A 8 19.12 12.93 -1.88
N ALA A 9 19.12 11.88 -1.07
CA ALA A 9 20.17 11.65 -0.09
C ALA A 9 20.45 10.14 -0.02
N PHE A 10 21.68 9.77 -0.38
CA PHE A 10 22.22 8.41 -0.36
C PHE A 10 23.00 8.15 0.94
N LEU A 11 23.14 6.86 1.28
CA LEU A 11 24.19 6.15 2.04
C LEU A 11 23.78 5.57 3.41
N LEU A 12 23.58 4.24 3.49
CA LEU A 12 24.26 3.26 4.40
C LEU A 12 23.48 1.90 4.46
N PRO A 13 24.11 0.79 4.93
CA PRO A 13 24.07 -0.56 4.34
C PRO A 13 22.88 -1.46 4.79
N PRO A 14 22.69 -2.64 4.15
CA PRO A 14 21.55 -3.49 4.39
C PRO A 14 21.81 -4.45 5.57
N GLU A 15 20.97 -4.37 6.60
CA GLU A 15 20.74 -5.49 7.51
C GLU A 15 19.38 -6.12 7.21
N ALA A 16 19.39 -7.45 7.20
CA ALA A 16 18.38 -8.29 6.56
C ALA A 16 17.07 -8.41 7.36
N GLY A 17 15.95 -8.51 6.62
CA GLY A 17 14.79 -9.30 7.04
C GLY A 17 13.46 -8.57 7.26
N ALA A 18 13.07 -7.62 6.41
CA ALA A 18 11.69 -7.11 6.37
C ALA A 18 11.31 -6.65 4.95
N GLU A 19 10.01 -6.60 4.65
CA GLU A 19 9.48 -6.07 3.38
C GLU A 19 9.98 -4.62 3.19
N GLU A 20 10.90 -4.41 2.26
CA GLU A 20 11.60 -3.13 2.07
C GLU A 20 10.99 -2.32 0.90
N ILE A 21 10.71 -1.04 1.10
CA ILE A 21 10.43 -0.14 -0.01
C ILE A 21 11.71 0.01 -0.84
N ILE A 22 11.70 -0.42 -2.09
CA ILE A 22 12.89 -0.42 -2.96
C ILE A 22 13.39 1.02 -3.17
N ASN A 23 14.68 1.26 -2.87
CA ASN A 23 15.30 2.59 -2.82
C ASN A 23 14.61 3.56 -1.83
N GLY A 24 13.90 3.02 -0.84
CA GLY A 24 13.28 3.76 0.24
C GLY A 24 14.26 4.09 1.35
N VAL A 25 13.72 4.73 2.38
CA VAL A 25 14.42 4.97 3.65
C VAL A 25 13.46 4.55 4.75
N GLU A 26 13.99 3.92 5.79
CA GLU A 26 13.21 3.55 6.97
C GLU A 26 12.48 4.79 7.52
N SER A 27 11.17 4.66 7.71
CA SER A 27 10.38 5.74 8.27
C SER A 27 10.65 5.84 9.77
N LYS A 28 10.77 7.07 10.29
CA LYS A 28 10.84 7.30 11.74
C LYS A 28 9.67 6.56 12.43
N PRO A 29 9.91 5.82 13.52
CA PRO A 29 8.85 5.11 14.24
C PRO A 29 7.62 5.99 14.50
N HIS A 30 6.44 5.46 14.17
CA HIS A 30 5.14 6.11 14.33
C HIS A 30 4.94 7.44 13.59
N SER A 31 5.84 7.84 12.68
CA SER A 31 5.69 9.07 11.87
C SER A 31 4.58 8.98 10.81
N ARG A 32 4.04 7.77 10.61
CA ARG A 32 2.97 7.44 9.67
C ARG A 32 1.84 6.68 10.40
N PRO A 33 1.13 7.34 11.33
CA PRO A 33 0.20 6.66 12.25
C PRO A 33 -1.04 6.07 11.56
N TYR A 34 -1.31 6.47 10.32
CA TYR A 34 -2.39 5.92 9.51
C TYR A 34 -2.04 4.58 8.86
N MET A 35 -0.76 4.16 8.82
CA MET A 35 -0.37 2.91 8.17
C MET A 35 -0.93 1.70 8.93
N ALA A 36 -1.52 0.77 8.20
CA ALA A 36 -2.03 -0.50 8.71
C ALA A 36 -1.29 -1.67 8.05
N HIS A 37 -0.88 -2.65 8.86
CA HIS A 37 -0.34 -3.92 8.39
C HIS A 37 -1.47 -4.96 8.39
N LEU A 38 -1.69 -5.62 7.26
CA LEU A 38 -2.75 -6.59 7.06
C LEU A 38 -2.15 -7.97 6.84
N GLU A 39 -2.41 -8.89 7.76
CA GLU A 39 -2.08 -10.31 7.59
C GLU A 39 -3.28 -11.05 7.01
N ILE A 40 -3.08 -11.69 5.86
CA ILE A 40 -4.14 -12.31 5.07
C ILE A 40 -3.87 -13.81 4.97
N LEU A 41 -4.75 -14.60 5.57
CA LEU A 41 -4.72 -16.05 5.42
C LEU A 41 -5.23 -16.43 4.04
N THR A 42 -4.35 -17.02 3.24
CA THR A 42 -4.70 -17.56 1.92
C THR A 42 -5.35 -18.93 2.04
N ASP A 43 -6.15 -19.31 1.05
CA ASP A 43 -6.82 -20.62 1.00
C ASP A 43 -5.83 -21.80 0.94
N ARG A 44 -4.55 -21.54 0.60
CA ARG A 44 -3.47 -22.53 0.58
C ARG A 44 -2.74 -22.66 1.93
N GLY A 45 -3.17 -21.93 2.96
CA GLY A 45 -2.58 -21.96 4.30
C GLY A 45 -1.34 -21.06 4.47
N TYR A 46 -0.97 -20.27 3.46
CA TYR A 46 0.09 -19.26 3.58
C TYR A 46 -0.47 -17.93 4.11
N VAL A 47 0.31 -17.21 4.90
CA VAL A 47 0.04 -15.83 5.30
C VAL A 47 0.65 -14.91 4.25
N ALA A 48 -0.18 -14.12 3.58
CA ALA A 48 0.26 -12.99 2.77
C ALA A 48 0.19 -11.71 3.59
N SER A 49 1.04 -10.74 3.29
CA SER A 49 0.94 -9.41 3.87
C SER A 49 0.49 -8.38 2.83
N CYS A 50 -0.29 -7.42 3.29
CA CYS A 50 -0.61 -6.19 2.57
C CYS A 50 -0.51 -4.99 3.49
N GLY A 51 -0.34 -3.84 2.88
CA GLY A 51 -0.52 -2.55 3.48
C GLY A 51 -1.99 -2.12 3.47
N GLY A 52 -2.25 -1.11 4.28
CA GLY A 52 -3.49 -0.36 4.28
C GLY A 52 -3.28 0.97 4.95
N PHE A 53 -4.33 1.78 4.98
CA PHE A 53 -4.32 3.00 5.77
C PHE A 53 -5.68 3.33 6.35
N LEU A 54 -5.67 3.84 7.58
CA LEU A 54 -6.86 4.31 8.28
C LEU A 54 -7.44 5.52 7.54
N VAL A 55 -8.72 5.41 7.17
CA VAL A 55 -9.53 6.51 6.62
C VAL A 55 -10.53 7.06 7.63
N SER A 56 -10.81 6.28 8.68
CA SER A 56 -11.48 6.72 9.91
C SER A 56 -11.13 5.75 11.05
N GLN A 57 -11.69 5.95 12.25
CA GLN A 57 -11.36 5.14 13.44
C GLN A 57 -11.65 3.64 13.27
N GLU A 58 -12.62 3.29 12.41
CA GLU A 58 -13.09 1.91 12.24
C GLU A 58 -12.84 1.37 10.82
N PHE A 59 -12.25 2.18 9.93
CA PHE A 59 -12.13 1.83 8.52
C PHE A 59 -10.70 1.96 8.03
N VAL A 60 -10.20 0.85 7.48
CA VAL A 60 -8.94 0.76 6.74
C VAL A 60 -9.25 0.63 5.25
N MET A 61 -8.54 1.42 4.46
CA MET A 61 -8.53 1.31 2.99
C MET A 61 -7.33 0.48 2.56
N THR A 62 -7.54 -0.43 1.59
CA THR A 62 -6.50 -1.30 1.03
C THR A 62 -6.86 -1.67 -0.41
N ALA A 63 -6.00 -2.44 -1.09
CA ALA A 63 -6.23 -2.93 -2.43
C ALA A 63 -7.18 -4.14 -2.42
N ALA A 64 -8.04 -4.26 -3.43
CA ALA A 64 -9.05 -5.32 -3.47
C ALA A 64 -8.44 -6.74 -3.52
N HIS A 65 -7.27 -6.90 -4.16
CA HIS A 65 -6.57 -8.18 -4.23
C HIS A 65 -5.94 -8.63 -2.90
N CYS A 66 -5.94 -7.75 -1.89
CA CYS A 66 -5.59 -8.10 -0.51
C CYS A 66 -6.74 -8.80 0.24
N LYS A 67 -7.88 -9.06 -0.42
CA LYS A 67 -8.99 -9.81 0.18
C LYS A 67 -8.67 -11.31 0.23
N GLY A 68 -8.59 -11.87 1.44
CA GLY A 68 -8.48 -13.31 1.66
C GLY A 68 -9.77 -14.06 1.35
N ARG A 69 -10.02 -14.34 0.05
CA ARG A 69 -10.71 -15.54 -0.50
C ARG A 69 -11.09 -15.33 -1.96
N LYS A 70 -10.77 -16.34 -2.78
CA LYS A 70 -11.09 -16.54 -4.20
C LYS A 70 -10.90 -15.30 -5.07
N GLU A 71 -9.76 -15.23 -5.74
CA GLU A 71 -9.67 -15.43 -7.20
C GLU A 71 -8.25 -15.94 -7.49
N ASN A 72 -8.13 -16.95 -8.36
CA ASN A 72 -6.85 -17.50 -8.78
C ASN A 72 -6.09 -16.41 -9.55
N PHE A 73 -5.28 -15.62 -8.85
CA PHE A 73 -4.29 -14.78 -9.49
C PHE A 73 -2.97 -15.00 -8.78
N ASP A 74 -1.98 -15.42 -9.56
CA ASP A 74 -0.63 -15.64 -9.11
C ASP A 74 -0.16 -14.42 -8.31
N LEU A 75 0.14 -14.67 -7.03
CA LEU A 75 0.75 -13.72 -6.10
C LEU A 75 2.19 -13.44 -6.55
N PHE A 76 2.36 -12.80 -7.70
CA PHE A 76 3.58 -12.06 -7.99
C PHE A 76 3.44 -10.63 -7.47
N SER A 77 3.05 -10.51 -6.19
CA SER A 77 3.21 -9.26 -5.45
C SER A 77 4.59 -9.31 -4.81
N PHE A 78 5.58 -8.74 -5.50
CA PHE A 78 6.77 -8.30 -4.80
C PHE A 78 6.36 -7.18 -3.82
N HIS A 79 6.61 -7.47 -2.53
CA HIS A 79 6.64 -6.60 -1.35
C HIS A 79 5.25 -6.11 -0.89
N GLY A 80 4.92 -6.39 0.39
CA GLY A 80 3.63 -6.14 1.07
C GLY A 80 3.11 -4.69 1.08
N ASP A 81 3.65 -3.81 0.24
CA ASP A 81 3.19 -2.45 0.01
C ASP A 81 1.81 -2.39 -0.62
N SER A 82 1.36 -3.47 -1.27
CA SER A 82 0.03 -3.59 -1.88
C SER A 82 -1.04 -3.13 -0.89
N GLY A 83 -1.86 -2.15 -1.28
CA GLY A 83 -2.88 -1.57 -0.42
C GLY A 83 -2.43 -0.36 0.41
N GLY A 84 -1.13 -0.08 0.48
CA GLY A 84 -0.60 1.12 1.11
C GLY A 84 -0.95 2.42 0.34
N PRO A 85 -0.94 3.59 1.01
CA PRO A 85 -1.28 4.87 0.40
C PRO A 85 -0.12 5.51 -0.37
N LEU A 86 -0.43 6.10 -1.53
CA LEU A 86 0.42 7.10 -2.18
C LEU A 86 -0.04 8.50 -1.74
N LEU A 87 0.79 9.18 -0.94
CA LEU A 87 0.50 10.52 -0.43
C LEU A 87 1.13 11.61 -1.32
N CYS A 88 0.34 12.65 -1.57
CA CYS A 88 0.79 13.87 -2.22
C CYS A 88 0.31 15.06 -1.40
N ALA A 89 1.24 15.89 -0.90
CA ALA A 89 0.93 17.02 -0.03
C ALA A 89 0.03 16.64 1.17
N GLY A 90 0.32 15.50 1.81
CA GLY A 90 -0.44 15.00 2.96
C GLY A 90 -1.79 14.36 2.62
N VAL A 91 -2.19 14.33 1.34
CA VAL A 91 -3.46 13.73 0.91
C VAL A 91 -3.20 12.41 0.20
N ALA A 92 -3.90 11.35 0.59
CA ALA A 92 -3.89 10.09 -0.15
C ALA A 92 -4.50 10.28 -1.55
N GLN A 93 -3.70 10.07 -2.59
CA GLN A 93 -4.12 10.20 -3.99
C GLN A 93 -4.25 8.84 -4.69
N GLY A 94 -3.52 7.84 -4.21
CA GLY A 94 -3.53 6.51 -4.77
C GLY A 94 -3.38 5.40 -3.75
N ILE A 95 -3.66 4.18 -4.18
CA ILE A 95 -3.46 2.94 -3.43
C ILE A 95 -2.51 2.07 -4.25
N VAL A 96 -1.43 1.56 -3.66
CA VAL A 96 -0.51 0.65 -4.33
C VAL A 96 -1.28 -0.57 -4.82
N SER A 97 -1.22 -0.89 -6.12
CA SER A 97 -1.94 -2.02 -6.69
C SER A 97 -0.98 -3.12 -7.13
N TYR A 98 -0.18 -2.89 -8.16
CA TYR A 98 0.80 -3.88 -8.64
C TYR A 98 1.98 -3.19 -9.31
N GLY A 99 3.07 -3.92 -9.46
CA GLY A 99 4.27 -3.48 -10.18
C GLY A 99 4.81 -4.60 -11.04
N ARG A 100 5.86 -4.32 -11.81
CA ARG A 100 6.59 -5.37 -12.50
C ARG A 100 7.43 -6.17 -11.50
N GLY A 101 7.55 -7.48 -11.72
CA GLY A 101 8.37 -8.37 -10.88
C GLY A 101 9.87 -8.06 -10.89
N ASP A 102 10.35 -7.24 -11.82
CA ASP A 102 11.73 -6.73 -11.85
C ASP A 102 11.92 -5.43 -11.07
N ALA A 103 10.90 -4.98 -10.32
CA ALA A 103 10.87 -3.74 -9.56
C ALA A 103 11.15 -2.46 -10.38
N LYS A 104 11.12 -2.55 -11.72
CA LYS A 104 11.32 -1.39 -12.57
C LYS A 104 10.02 -0.61 -12.71
N PRO A 105 10.07 0.73 -12.65
CA PRO A 105 8.92 1.57 -13.00
C PRO A 105 8.36 1.23 -14.39
N PRO A 106 7.04 1.41 -14.61
CA PRO A 106 6.10 2.04 -13.70
C PRO A 106 5.47 1.06 -12.69
N ALA A 107 5.20 1.56 -11.48
CA ALA A 107 4.25 0.94 -10.55
C ALA A 107 2.84 1.48 -10.81
N VAL A 108 1.83 0.64 -10.62
CA VAL A 108 0.43 0.97 -10.87
C VAL A 108 -0.30 1.20 -9.56
N PHE A 109 -1.05 2.30 -9.52
CA PHE A 109 -1.81 2.74 -8.35
C PHE A 109 -3.27 2.95 -8.72
N THR A 110 -4.18 2.52 -7.85
CA THR A 110 -5.60 2.87 -7.95
C THR A 110 -5.76 4.35 -7.62
N ARG A 111 -6.27 5.15 -8.55
CA ARG A 111 -6.55 6.58 -8.31
C ARG A 111 -7.75 6.73 -7.39
N ILE A 112 -7.61 7.38 -6.24
CA ILE A 112 -8.68 7.49 -5.24
C ILE A 112 -9.80 8.43 -5.68
N SER A 113 -9.48 9.53 -6.39
CA SER A 113 -10.43 10.61 -6.66
C SER A 113 -11.78 10.19 -7.28
N PRO A 114 -11.85 9.25 -8.26
CA PRO A 114 -13.12 8.82 -8.84
C PRO A 114 -13.98 7.97 -7.88
N TYR A 115 -13.36 7.34 -6.89
CA TYR A 115 -14.04 6.46 -5.93
C TYR A 115 -14.53 7.19 -4.68
N VAL A 116 -14.15 8.47 -4.47
CA VAL A 116 -14.57 9.26 -3.30
C VAL A 116 -16.08 9.25 -3.06
N PRO A 117 -16.96 9.38 -4.08
CA PRO A 117 -18.40 9.28 -3.85
C PRO A 117 -18.84 7.92 -3.29
N TRP A 118 -18.25 6.84 -3.79
CA TRP A 118 -18.52 5.47 -3.32
C TRP A 118 -17.99 5.26 -1.90
N ILE A 119 -16.75 5.69 -1.62
CA ILE A 119 -16.13 5.61 -0.29
C ILE A 119 -17.00 6.32 0.74
N ASN A 120 -17.40 7.57 0.45
CA ASN A 120 -18.25 8.35 1.35
C ASN A 120 -19.63 7.72 1.56
N LYS A 121 -20.17 7.02 0.56
CA LYS A 121 -21.42 6.27 0.71
C LYS A 121 -21.27 5.11 1.69
N ILE A 122 -20.16 4.35 1.62
CA ILE A 122 -19.89 3.26 2.55
C ILE A 122 -19.71 3.77 3.97
N LEU A 123 -18.90 4.82 4.15
CA LEU A 123 -18.59 5.38 5.47
C LEU A 123 -19.81 6.01 6.18
N LYS A 124 -20.85 6.42 5.43
CA LYS A 124 -22.08 7.03 5.98
C LYS A 124 -23.21 6.04 6.23
N ASN A 125 -23.12 4.83 5.70
CA ASN A 125 -24.19 3.82 5.76
C ASN A 125 -24.02 2.87 6.96
N ILE A 126 -23.30 3.34 7.98
CA ILE A 126 -22.94 2.61 9.20
C ILE A 126 -23.24 3.58 10.33
#